data_AF-A0A831UY58-F1
#
_entry.id   AF-A0A831UY58-F1
#
_cell.length_a   1.000
_cell.length_b   1.000
_cell.length_c   1.000
_cell.angle_alpha   90.00
_cell.angle_beta   90.00
_cell.angle_gamma   90.00
#
_symmetry.space_group_name_H-M   'P 1'
#
loop_
_entity.id
_entity.type
_entity.pdbx_description
1 polymer ?
#
loop_
_entity_poly.entity_id
_entity_poly.type
_entity_poly.pdbx_seq_one_letter_code
_entity_poly.pdbx_strand_id
1 'polypeptide(L)'
;MAVEAVERPLPKPSDAAYVEARLLEALGEARLALEFLERGLTRNAACKAFQAWRALMAALLRLELDRLKALAKTEEERRWLEAKAVPRVPTTRMKELSRLLRDVGHEGITAWTAVALDLHDYQYHGPDPDMALSKYTTRGSAAADVVELLQELARRVEALRGRVKWTEELEKALEEVKRALAR
;
A
#
# COMPACT_ATOMS: atom_id res chain seq x y z
N MET A 1 10.12 -16.03 2.25
CA MET A 1 10.90 -14.79 2.03
C MET A 1 10.02 -13.55 2.10
N ALA A 2 9.30 -13.13 1.05
CA ALA A 2 8.51 -11.89 1.09
C ALA A 2 7.36 -11.93 2.12
N VAL A 3 6.62 -13.04 2.16
CA VAL A 3 5.49 -13.23 3.09
C VAL A 3 5.94 -13.26 4.56
N GLU A 4 7.10 -13.87 4.84
CA GLU A 4 7.64 -13.94 6.21
C GLU A 4 8.05 -12.58 6.76
N ALA A 5 8.33 -11.59 5.89
CA ALA A 5 8.65 -10.24 6.32
C ALA A 5 7.47 -9.55 7.05
N VAL A 6 6.23 -9.95 6.75
CA VAL A 6 5.01 -9.42 7.39
C VAL A 6 4.97 -9.73 8.89
N GLU A 7 5.57 -10.85 9.31
CA GLU A 7 5.57 -11.29 10.71
C GLU A 7 6.75 -10.73 11.53
N ARG A 8 7.68 -10.02 10.88
CA ARG A 8 8.85 -9.45 11.57
C ARG A 8 8.45 -8.19 12.34
N PRO A 9 9.06 -7.93 13.51
CA PRO A 9 8.86 -6.66 14.20
C PRO A 9 9.26 -5.48 13.30
N LEU A 10 8.39 -4.48 13.20
CA LEU A 10 8.70 -3.26 12.49
C LEU A 10 9.73 -2.42 13.28
N PRO A 11 10.74 -1.84 12.59
CA PRO A 11 11.59 -0.82 13.19
C PRO A 11 10.77 0.38 13.71
N LYS A 12 11.37 1.22 14.55
CA LYS A 12 10.73 2.47 14.95
C LYS A 12 10.46 3.32 13.71
N PRO A 13 9.30 3.98 13.58
CA PRO A 13 9.00 4.86 12.45
C PRO A 13 10.05 5.95 12.21
N SER A 14 10.77 6.39 13.24
CA SER A 14 11.86 7.36 13.12
C SER A 14 13.11 6.80 12.45
N ASP A 15 13.29 5.48 12.41
CA ASP A 15 14.45 4.80 11.82
C ASP A 15 14.39 4.82 10.28
N ALA A 16 15.56 4.92 9.64
CA ALA A 16 15.67 4.80 8.19
C ALA A 16 15.30 3.38 7.71
N ALA A 17 15.55 2.35 8.52
CA ALA A 17 15.18 0.97 8.21
C ALA A 17 13.66 0.75 8.15
N TYR A 18 12.85 1.68 8.69
CA TYR A 18 11.39 1.58 8.63
C TYR A 18 10.86 1.59 7.19
N VAL A 19 11.48 2.37 6.29
CA VAL A 19 11.06 2.43 4.88
C VAL A 19 11.26 1.07 4.22
N GLU A 20 12.44 0.47 4.37
CA GLU A 20 12.76 -0.87 3.85
C GLU A 20 11.76 -1.91 4.38
N ALA A 21 11.51 -1.92 5.69
CA ALA A 21 10.59 -2.88 6.31
C ALA A 21 9.14 -2.74 5.78
N ARG A 22 8.65 -1.50 5.59
CA ARG A 22 7.31 -1.25 5.04
C ARG A 22 7.21 -1.59 3.56
N LEU A 23 8.29 -1.47 2.79
CA LEU A 23 8.32 -1.93 1.39
C LEU A 23 8.31 -3.47 1.31
N LEU A 24 9.05 -4.16 2.18
CA LEU A 24 9.00 -5.61 2.27
C LEU A 24 7.61 -6.11 2.68
N GLU A 25 6.98 -5.48 3.67
CA GLU A 25 5.60 -5.77 4.07
C GLU A 25 4.62 -5.54 2.90
N ALA A 26 4.77 -4.43 2.16
CA ALA A 26 3.92 -4.15 1.00
C ALA A 26 4.02 -5.26 -0.06
N LEU A 27 5.24 -5.74 -0.36
CA LEU A 27 5.46 -6.82 -1.31
C LEU A 27 5.00 -8.19 -0.77
N GLY A 28 5.17 -8.46 0.53
CA GLY A 28 4.68 -9.67 1.18
C GLY A 28 3.16 -9.77 1.15
N GLU A 29 2.47 -8.68 1.47
CA GLU A 29 1.01 -8.61 1.39
C GLU A 29 0.50 -8.68 -0.05
N ALA A 30 1.20 -8.07 -1.01
CA ALA A 30 0.90 -8.21 -2.44
C ALA A 30 0.99 -9.67 -2.90
N ARG A 31 2.03 -10.40 -2.47
CA ARG A 31 2.20 -11.82 -2.78
C ARG A 31 1.04 -12.65 -2.23
N LEU A 32 0.65 -12.44 -0.98
CA LEU A 32 -0.50 -13.10 -0.35
C LEU A 32 -1.82 -12.80 -1.07
N ALA A 33 -2.02 -11.56 -1.50
CA ALA A 33 -3.21 -11.17 -2.25
C ALA A 33 -3.35 -11.98 -3.55
N LEU A 34 -2.26 -12.16 -4.28
CA LEU A 34 -2.23 -12.94 -5.52
C LEU A 34 -2.46 -14.44 -5.26
N GLU A 35 -1.87 -15.00 -4.19
CA GLU A 35 -2.15 -16.40 -3.79
C GLU A 35 -3.62 -16.63 -3.42
N PHE A 36 -4.25 -15.65 -2.77
CA PHE A 36 -5.68 -15.72 -2.50
C PHE A 36 -6.52 -15.61 -3.76
N LEU A 37 -6.13 -14.80 -4.75
CA LEU A 37 -6.81 -14.77 -6.04
C LEU A 37 -6.70 -16.10 -6.80
N GLU A 38 -5.51 -16.72 -6.84
CA GLU A 38 -5.30 -18.04 -7.47
C GLU A 38 -6.23 -19.11 -6.86
N ARG A 39 -6.54 -18.99 -5.56
CA ARG A 39 -7.46 -19.88 -4.84
C ARG A 39 -8.94 -19.48 -4.95
N GLY A 40 -9.25 -18.41 -5.67
CA GLY A 40 -10.61 -17.87 -5.78
C GLY A 40 -11.13 -17.22 -4.51
N LEU A 41 -10.28 -16.69 -3.62
CA LEU A 41 -10.67 -16.05 -2.37
C LEU A 41 -10.64 -14.51 -2.50
N THR A 42 -11.53 -13.96 -3.33
CA THR A 42 -11.46 -12.53 -3.74
C THR A 42 -11.58 -11.53 -2.59
N ARG A 43 -12.38 -11.81 -1.56
CA ARG A 43 -12.47 -10.92 -0.38
C ARG A 43 -11.17 -10.87 0.43
N ASN A 44 -10.50 -12.01 0.57
CA ASN A 44 -9.22 -12.10 1.28
C ASN A 44 -8.11 -11.46 0.45
N ALA A 45 -8.15 -11.63 -0.87
CA ALA A 45 -7.24 -10.95 -1.77
C ALA A 45 -7.38 -9.42 -1.69
N ALA A 46 -8.61 -8.90 -1.69
CA ALA A 46 -8.87 -7.46 -1.52
C ALA A 46 -8.34 -6.92 -0.18
N CYS A 47 -8.52 -7.68 0.91
CA CYS A 47 -7.94 -7.35 2.21
C CYS A 47 -6.41 -7.19 2.14
N LYS A 48 -5.75 -8.16 1.52
CA LYS A 48 -4.29 -8.18 1.39
C LYS A 48 -3.78 -7.10 0.44
N ALA A 49 -4.49 -6.82 -0.65
CA ALA A 49 -4.17 -5.73 -1.56
C ALA A 49 -4.28 -4.36 -0.88
N PHE A 50 -5.32 -4.14 -0.06
CA PHE A 50 -5.45 -2.93 0.75
C PHE A 50 -4.31 -2.79 1.77
N GLN A 51 -3.96 -3.88 2.46
CA GLN A 51 -2.84 -3.90 3.41
C GLN A 51 -1.51 -3.57 2.73
N ALA A 52 -1.26 -4.15 1.56
CA ALA A 52 -0.10 -3.87 0.72
C ALA A 52 0.00 -2.38 0.36
N TRP A 53 -1.11 -1.79 -0.09
CA TRP A 53 -1.16 -0.36 -0.44
C TRP A 53 -0.92 0.54 0.77
N ARG A 54 -1.51 0.21 1.92
CA ARG A 54 -1.30 0.95 3.18
C ARG A 54 0.15 0.83 3.67
N ALA A 55 0.81 -0.29 3.43
CA ALA A 55 2.24 -0.47 3.68
C ALA A 55 3.10 0.42 2.79
N LEU A 56 2.84 0.46 1.48
CA LEU A 56 3.48 1.39 0.56
C LEU A 56 3.28 2.85 0.99
N MET A 57 2.05 3.26 1.35
CA MET A 57 1.79 4.62 1.82
C MET A 57 2.62 4.99 3.05
N ALA A 58 2.77 4.09 4.02
CA ALA A 58 3.61 4.35 5.20
C ALA A 58 5.09 4.53 4.82
N ALA A 59 5.60 3.70 3.89
CA ALA A 59 6.96 3.83 3.38
C ALA A 59 7.18 5.19 2.70
N LEU A 60 6.25 5.61 1.84
CA LEU A 60 6.29 6.90 1.16
C LEU A 60 6.18 8.09 2.13
N LEU A 61 5.24 8.04 3.09
CA LEU A 61 5.08 9.08 4.10
C LEU A 61 6.36 9.24 4.94
N ARG A 62 7.01 8.14 5.29
CA ARG A 62 8.29 8.19 6.01
C ARG A 62 9.42 8.75 5.14
N LEU A 63 9.50 8.31 3.89
CA LEU A 63 10.53 8.73 2.94
C LEU A 63 10.46 10.23 2.65
N GLU A 64 9.25 10.77 2.53
CA GLU A 64 9.00 12.19 2.21
C GLU A 64 8.77 13.07 3.44
N LEU A 65 8.95 12.54 4.65
CA LEU A 65 8.53 13.18 5.90
C LEU A 65 9.01 14.63 6.04
N ASP A 66 10.28 14.89 5.73
CA ASP A 66 10.84 16.24 5.82
C ASP A 66 10.18 17.23 4.84
N ARG A 67 9.90 16.78 3.61
CA ARG A 67 9.19 17.58 2.60
C ARG A 67 7.74 17.81 3.00
N LEU A 68 7.08 16.80 3.57
CA LEU A 68 5.72 16.90 4.09
C LEU A 68 5.64 17.88 5.26
N LYS A 69 6.62 17.87 6.18
CA LYS A 69 6.71 18.83 7.28
C LYS A 69 6.97 20.25 6.80
N ALA A 70 7.70 20.42 5.71
CA ALA A 70 7.91 21.73 5.10
C ALA A 70 6.62 22.33 4.52
N LEU A 71 5.67 21.48 4.07
CA LEU A 71 4.35 21.90 3.60
C LEU A 71 3.33 22.14 4.72
N ALA A 72 3.56 21.57 5.91
CA ALA A 72 2.68 21.74 7.05
C ALA A 72 2.70 23.19 7.55
N LYS A 73 1.49 23.75 7.76
CA LYS A 73 1.25 25.14 8.14
C LYS A 73 1.44 25.37 9.63
N THR A 74 1.23 24.33 10.43
CA THR A 74 1.32 24.41 11.88
C THR A 74 2.27 23.36 12.47
N GLU A 75 2.80 23.65 13.65
CA GLU A 75 3.62 22.70 14.41
C GLU A 75 2.81 21.47 14.85
N GLU A 76 1.51 21.62 15.08
CA GLU A 76 0.61 20.50 15.39
C GLU A 76 0.49 19.53 14.20
N GLU A 77 0.33 20.05 12.98
CA GLU A 77 0.31 19.24 11.75
C GLU A 77 1.63 18.48 11.57
N ARG A 78 2.77 19.14 11.82
CA ARG A 78 4.10 18.51 11.76
C ARG A 78 4.22 17.35 12.74
N ARG A 79 3.83 17.56 13.99
CA ARG A 79 3.83 16.51 15.03
C ARG A 79 2.87 15.39 14.71
N TRP A 80 1.70 15.70 14.14
CA TRP A 80 0.73 14.71 13.72
C TRP A 80 1.26 13.81 12.60
N LEU A 81 1.97 14.39 11.62
CA LEU A 81 2.61 13.62 10.55
C LEU A 81 3.57 12.56 11.12
N GLU A 82 4.44 12.96 12.03
CA GLU A 82 5.44 12.07 12.63
C GLU A 82 4.83 11.02 13.57
N ALA A 83 3.97 11.46 14.49
CA ALA A 83 3.51 10.62 15.59
C ALA A 83 2.30 9.74 15.22
N LYS A 84 1.53 10.13 14.20
CA LYS A 84 0.26 9.46 13.85
C LYS A 84 0.18 9.07 12.38
N ALA A 85 0.50 9.96 11.44
CA ALA A 85 0.31 9.67 10.02
C ALA A 85 1.25 8.57 9.53
N VAL A 86 2.56 8.74 9.72
CA VAL A 86 3.58 7.77 9.29
C VAL A 86 3.36 6.40 9.96
N PRO A 87 3.20 6.29 11.29
CA PRO A 87 3.15 4.97 11.94
C PRO A 87 1.83 4.25 11.74
N ARG A 88 0.72 4.98 11.57
CA ARG A 88 -0.62 4.38 11.59
C ARG A 88 -1.30 4.37 10.23
N VAL A 89 -1.02 5.30 9.34
CA VAL A 89 -1.76 5.51 8.08
C VAL A 89 -3.26 5.29 8.28
N PRO A 90 -3.96 6.15 9.05
CA PRO A 90 -5.36 5.93 9.38
C PRO A 90 -6.23 5.88 8.13
N THR A 91 -7.05 4.83 7.97
CA THR A 91 -7.89 4.64 6.78
C THR A 91 -8.75 5.86 6.47
N THR A 92 -9.35 6.46 7.50
CA THR A 92 -10.19 7.67 7.40
C THR A 92 -9.43 8.91 6.90
N ARG A 93 -8.10 8.89 6.90
CA ARG A 93 -7.24 9.99 6.45
C ARG A 93 -6.44 9.63 5.19
N MET A 94 -6.56 8.43 4.64
CA MET A 94 -5.76 7.98 3.49
C MET A 94 -5.95 8.88 2.27
N LYS A 95 -7.16 9.36 1.99
CA LYS A 95 -7.39 10.33 0.91
C LYS A 95 -6.55 11.60 1.09
N GLU A 96 -6.48 12.13 2.30
CA GLU A 96 -5.78 13.38 2.59
C GLU A 96 -4.26 13.16 2.57
N LEU A 97 -3.80 12.05 3.15
CA LEU A 97 -2.40 11.63 3.08
C LEU A 97 -1.94 11.41 1.63
N SER A 98 -2.79 10.84 0.77
CA SER A 98 -2.47 10.66 -0.64
C SER A 98 -2.36 11.99 -1.39
N ARG A 99 -3.15 13.02 -1.02
CA ARG A 99 -3.00 14.37 -1.59
C ARG A 99 -1.66 14.99 -1.20
N LEU A 100 -1.28 14.87 0.08
CA LEU A 100 0.03 15.35 0.52
C LEU A 100 1.19 14.66 -0.23
N LEU A 101 1.10 13.34 -0.43
CA LEU A 101 2.08 12.58 -1.22
C LEU A 101 2.13 13.05 -2.68
N ARG A 102 0.97 13.29 -3.31
CA ARG A 102 0.89 13.86 -4.65
C ARG A 102 1.57 15.23 -4.71
N ASP A 103 1.33 16.10 -3.73
CA ASP A 103 1.87 17.46 -3.69
C ASP A 103 3.41 17.47 -3.53
N VAL A 104 4.01 16.37 -3.06
CA VAL A 104 5.47 16.15 -3.06
C VAL A 104 5.97 15.30 -4.25
N GLY A 105 5.15 15.10 -5.27
CA GLY A 105 5.55 14.51 -6.57
C GLY A 105 5.15 13.05 -6.78
N HIS A 106 4.35 12.44 -5.89
CA HIS A 106 3.78 11.10 -6.13
C HIS A 106 2.51 11.19 -6.97
N GLU A 107 2.65 11.59 -8.24
CA GLU A 107 1.52 11.72 -9.16
C GLU A 107 0.72 10.41 -9.28
N GLY A 108 -0.59 10.53 -9.52
CA GLY A 108 -1.51 9.39 -9.64
C GLY A 108 -1.85 8.66 -8.33
N ILE A 109 -1.13 8.89 -7.22
CA ILE A 109 -1.31 8.13 -5.97
C ILE A 109 -2.72 8.28 -5.36
N THR A 110 -3.38 9.42 -5.61
CA THR A 110 -4.73 9.69 -5.11
C THR A 110 -5.77 8.77 -5.77
N ALA A 111 -5.61 8.45 -7.05
CA ALA A 111 -6.53 7.58 -7.78
C ALA A 111 -6.42 6.14 -7.27
N TRP A 112 -5.21 5.62 -7.16
CA TRP A 112 -4.97 4.27 -6.64
C TRP A 112 -5.29 4.12 -5.16
N THR A 113 -5.11 5.18 -4.35
CA THR A 113 -5.63 5.18 -2.98
C THR A 113 -7.15 5.09 -2.93
N ALA A 114 -7.88 5.63 -3.91
CA ALA A 114 -9.32 5.45 -3.98
C ALA A 114 -9.68 3.99 -4.29
N VAL A 115 -9.02 3.36 -5.26
CA VAL A 115 -9.21 1.93 -5.58
C VAL A 115 -8.93 1.05 -4.36
N ALA A 116 -7.84 1.32 -3.63
CA ALA A 116 -7.53 0.60 -2.40
C ALA A 116 -8.64 0.73 -1.33
N LEU A 117 -9.27 1.90 -1.21
CA LEU A 117 -10.39 2.12 -0.29
C LEU A 117 -11.67 1.41 -0.78
N ASP A 118 -11.92 1.36 -2.08
CA ASP A 118 -13.04 0.59 -2.62
C ASP A 118 -12.86 -0.92 -2.34
N LEU A 119 -11.63 -1.43 -2.48
CA LEU A 119 -11.28 -2.82 -2.10
C LEU A 119 -11.38 -3.06 -0.59
N HIS A 120 -11.12 -2.04 0.22
CA HIS A 120 -11.31 -2.10 1.67
C HIS A 120 -12.78 -2.31 2.04
N ASP A 121 -13.71 -1.64 1.34
CA ASP A 121 -15.15 -1.86 1.55
C ASP A 121 -15.56 -3.25 1.04
N TYR A 122 -15.07 -3.65 -0.14
CA TYR A 122 -15.32 -4.97 -0.73
C TYR A 122 -14.94 -6.13 0.18
N GLN A 123 -13.84 -6.06 0.93
CA GLN A 123 -13.42 -7.19 1.78
C GLN A 123 -14.50 -7.59 2.80
N TYR A 124 -15.34 -6.64 3.24
CA TYR A 124 -16.40 -6.85 4.22
C TYR A 124 -17.73 -7.28 3.59
N HIS A 125 -18.01 -6.83 2.36
CA HIS A 125 -19.32 -7.01 1.72
C HIS A 125 -19.30 -8.06 0.60
N GLY A 126 -18.18 -8.26 -0.08
CA GLY A 126 -18.09 -9.13 -1.25
C GLY A 126 -18.81 -8.52 -2.47
N PRO A 127 -19.18 -9.36 -3.46
CA PRO A 127 -19.93 -8.91 -4.63
C PRO A 127 -21.28 -8.34 -4.23
N ASP A 128 -21.59 -7.17 -4.76
CA ASP A 128 -22.75 -6.38 -4.36
C ASP A 128 -23.52 -5.89 -5.60
N PRO A 129 -24.51 -6.66 -6.10
CA PRO A 129 -25.18 -6.38 -7.36
C PRO A 129 -25.89 -5.03 -7.43
N ASP A 130 -26.37 -4.50 -6.30
CA ASP A 130 -27.04 -3.19 -6.23
C ASP A 130 -26.10 -2.03 -5.83
N MET A 131 -24.84 -2.36 -5.50
CA MET A 131 -23.77 -1.44 -5.13
C MET A 131 -24.05 -0.57 -3.89
N ALA A 132 -24.94 -1.02 -3.00
CA ALA A 132 -25.30 -0.29 -1.79
C ALA A 132 -24.15 -0.23 -0.76
N LEU A 133 -23.34 -1.27 -0.68
CA LEU A 133 -22.29 -1.50 0.33
C LEU A 133 -20.90 -1.67 -0.29
N SER A 134 -20.80 -2.06 -1.55
CA SER A 134 -19.53 -2.19 -2.28
C SER A 134 -19.62 -1.63 -3.70
N LYS A 135 -18.49 -1.14 -4.23
CA LYS A 135 -18.39 -0.69 -5.63
C LYS A 135 -18.27 -1.83 -6.64
N TYR A 136 -18.21 -3.08 -6.18
CA TYR A 136 -18.01 -4.22 -7.05
C TYR A 136 -19.25 -5.10 -7.12
N THR A 137 -19.91 -5.09 -8.28
CA THR A 137 -21.06 -5.96 -8.57
C THR A 137 -20.69 -7.43 -8.70
N THR A 138 -19.42 -7.73 -9.03
CA THR A 138 -18.97 -9.11 -9.28
C THR A 138 -17.64 -9.41 -8.61
N ARG A 139 -17.33 -10.70 -8.50
CA ARG A 139 -15.99 -11.16 -8.08
C ARG A 139 -14.92 -10.81 -9.10
N GLY A 140 -15.26 -10.82 -10.39
CA GLY A 140 -14.33 -10.55 -11.48
C GLY A 140 -13.85 -9.10 -11.48
N SER A 141 -14.75 -8.14 -11.28
CA SER A 141 -14.37 -6.72 -11.20
C SER A 141 -13.47 -6.45 -10.00
N ALA A 142 -13.76 -7.02 -8.83
CA ALA A 142 -12.88 -6.89 -7.66
C ALA A 142 -11.51 -7.54 -7.88
N ALA A 143 -11.45 -8.70 -8.55
CA ALA A 143 -10.19 -9.34 -8.88
C ALA A 143 -9.35 -8.52 -9.86
N ALA A 144 -9.97 -7.86 -10.85
CA ALA A 144 -9.30 -6.97 -11.78
C ALA A 144 -8.63 -5.79 -11.03
N ASP A 145 -9.37 -5.08 -10.19
CA ASP A 145 -8.84 -3.94 -9.43
C ASP A 145 -7.75 -4.36 -8.42
N VAL A 146 -7.85 -5.57 -7.84
CA VAL A 146 -6.74 -6.13 -7.05
C VAL A 146 -5.49 -6.27 -7.89
N VAL A 147 -5.57 -6.88 -9.08
CA VAL A 147 -4.40 -7.08 -9.95
C VAL A 147 -3.82 -5.74 -10.39
N GLU A 148 -4.66 -4.80 -10.85
CA GLU A 148 -4.23 -3.48 -11.30
C GLU A 148 -3.57 -2.66 -10.17
N LEU A 149 -4.15 -2.67 -8.96
CA LEU A 149 -3.57 -2.00 -7.80
C LEU A 149 -2.19 -2.57 -7.45
N LEU A 150 -2.02 -3.90 -7.54
CA LEU A 150 -0.75 -4.56 -7.24
C LEU A 150 0.30 -4.35 -8.34
N GLN A 151 -0.11 -4.23 -9.60
CA GLN A 151 0.78 -3.81 -10.69
C GLN A 151 1.32 -2.39 -10.47
N GLU A 152 0.44 -1.46 -10.09
CA GLU A 152 0.84 -0.10 -9.72
C GLU A 152 1.76 -0.09 -8.49
N LEU A 153 1.44 -0.89 -7.47
CA LEU A 153 2.27 -1.03 -6.27
C LEU A 153 3.69 -1.48 -6.66
N ALA A 154 3.82 -2.54 -7.47
CA ALA A 154 5.11 -3.04 -7.92
C ALA A 154 5.92 -1.99 -8.69
N ARG A 155 5.25 -1.25 -9.59
CA ARG A 155 5.85 -0.14 -10.35
C ARG A 155 6.38 0.96 -9.43
N ARG A 156 5.60 1.35 -8.42
CA ARG A 156 5.99 2.38 -7.45
C ARG A 156 7.15 1.92 -6.57
N VAL A 157 7.13 0.68 -6.08
CA VAL A 157 8.22 0.12 -5.28
C VAL A 157 9.51 0.09 -6.10
N GLU A 158 9.46 -0.34 -7.36
CA GLU A 158 10.62 -0.35 -8.25
C GLU A 158 11.20 1.05 -8.49
N ALA A 159 10.34 2.06 -8.67
CA ALA A 159 10.78 3.44 -8.86
C ALA A 159 11.54 4.02 -7.65
N LEU A 160 11.44 3.39 -6.47
CA LEU A 160 12.17 3.81 -5.27
C LEU A 160 13.59 3.25 -5.17
N ARG A 161 14.03 2.37 -6.08
CA ARG A 161 15.33 1.68 -6.03
C ARG A 161 16.54 2.59 -5.75
N GLY A 162 16.57 3.78 -6.34
CA GLY A 162 17.64 4.77 -6.13
C GLY A 162 17.46 5.70 -4.93
N ARG A 163 16.34 5.59 -4.21
CA ARG A 163 15.93 6.52 -3.13
C ARG A 163 15.92 5.88 -1.75
N VAL A 164 16.04 4.55 -1.68
CA VAL A 164 16.02 3.78 -0.43
C VAL A 164 17.22 2.85 -0.36
N LYS A 165 17.50 2.32 0.82
CA LYS A 165 18.44 1.21 0.95
C LYS A 165 17.84 -0.01 0.26
N TRP A 166 18.36 -0.34 -0.92
CA TRP A 166 17.86 -1.44 -1.72
C TRP A 166 18.64 -2.71 -1.42
N THR A 167 17.98 -3.69 -0.79
CA THR A 167 18.58 -4.94 -0.38
C THR A 167 18.24 -6.07 -1.33
N GLU A 168 19.03 -7.15 -1.32
CA GLU A 168 18.71 -8.36 -2.10
C GLU A 168 17.35 -8.96 -1.74
N GLU A 169 16.91 -8.80 -0.48
CA GLU A 169 15.61 -9.27 -0.05
C GLU A 169 14.47 -8.48 -0.71
N LEU A 170 14.60 -7.15 -0.78
CA LEU A 170 13.66 -6.30 -1.52
C LEU A 170 13.64 -6.66 -3.01
N GLU A 171 14.80 -6.91 -3.63
CA GLU A 171 14.88 -7.36 -5.02
C GLU A 171 14.08 -8.64 -5.24
N LYS A 172 14.37 -9.67 -4.45
CA LYS A 172 13.73 -10.98 -4.55
C LYS A 172 12.23 -10.88 -4.32
N ALA A 173 11.79 -10.12 -3.32
CA ALA A 173 10.37 -9.91 -3.04
C ALA A 173 9.64 -9.22 -4.21
N LEU A 174 10.26 -8.21 -4.83
CA LEU A 174 9.68 -7.53 -5.99
C LEU A 174 9.59 -8.47 -7.20
N GLU A 175 10.64 -9.25 -7.46
CA GLU A 175 10.63 -10.25 -8.52
C GLU A 175 9.55 -11.31 -8.32
N GLU A 176 9.36 -11.81 -7.10
CA GLU A 176 8.30 -12.77 -6.76
C GLU A 176 6.90 -12.22 -7.10
N VAL A 177 6.63 -10.97 -6.71
CA VAL A 177 5.35 -10.30 -7.03
C VAL A 177 5.19 -10.12 -8.54
N LYS A 178 6.23 -9.65 -9.24
CA LYS A 178 6.18 -9.48 -10.71
C LYS A 178 5.93 -10.79 -11.45
N ARG A 179 6.56 -11.89 -11.02
CA ARG A 179 6.34 -13.23 -11.59
C ARG A 179 4.92 -13.71 -11.33
N ALA A 180 4.36 -13.45 -10.15
CA ALA A 180 2.99 -13.81 -9.83
C ALA A 180 1.96 -12.99 -10.65
N LEU A 181 2.24 -11.71 -10.90
CA LEU A 181 1.39 -10.84 -11.74
C LEU A 181 1.41 -11.17 -13.24
N ALA A 182 2.42 -11.91 -13.69
CA ALA A 182 2.58 -12.30 -15.09
C ALA A 182 1.89 -13.64 -15.46
N ARG A 183 1.22 -14.27 -14.49
CA ARG A 183 0.46 -15.52 -14.67
C ARG A 183 -0.97 -15.22 -15.08
#